data_AF-A0A834I5A8-F1
#
_entry.id   AF-A0A834I5A8-F1
#
_cell.length_a   1.000
_cell.length_b   1.000
_cell.length_c   1.000
_cell.angle_alpha   90.00
_cell.angle_beta   90.00
_cell.angle_gamma   90.00
#
_symmetry.space_group_name_H-M   'P 1'
#
loop_
_entity.id
_entity.type
_entity.pdbx_description
1 polymer ?
#
loop_
_entity_poly.entity_id
_entity_poly.type
_entity_poly.pdbx_seq_one_letter_code
_entity_poly.pdbx_strand_id
1 'polypeptide(L)'
;MICRYECIFGRDDADGWDVRQAMNDLAGYDSVPEPRIIIAALQACRRLNDYALSVRFLEMVKCKCGNNVDVIYPYIVQEVGPTVAELGCDFPENLGYDKPELWLDSVYDY
;
A
#
# COMPACT_ATOMS: atom_id res chain seq x y z
N MET A 1 -1.07 -12.35 -13.93
CA MET A 1 -0.44 -11.18 -13.28
C MET A 1 -0.15 -11.45 -11.81
N ILE A 2 -1.13 -11.97 -11.04
CA ILE A 2 -1.04 -12.24 -9.58
C ILE A 2 0.23 -13.02 -9.18
N CYS A 3 0.55 -14.11 -9.87
CA CYS A 3 1.70 -14.95 -9.54
C CYS A 3 3.07 -14.23 -9.72
N ARG A 4 3.18 -13.22 -10.60
CA ARG A 4 4.48 -12.56 -10.87
C ARG A 4 4.93 -11.68 -9.70
N TYR A 5 4.06 -10.81 -9.22
CA TYR A 5 4.42 -9.86 -8.14
C TYR A 5 4.52 -10.55 -6.79
N GLU A 6 3.68 -11.56 -6.51
CA GLU A 6 3.87 -12.43 -5.35
C GLU A 6 5.26 -13.08 -5.37
N CYS A 7 5.72 -13.60 -6.51
CA CYS A 7 7.07 -14.17 -6.62
C CYS A 7 8.17 -13.12 -6.43
N ILE A 8 8.03 -11.90 -6.96
CA ILE A 8 9.04 -10.84 -6.78
C ILE A 8 9.15 -10.46 -5.30
N PHE A 9 8.02 -10.20 -4.63
CA PHE A 9 8.01 -9.88 -3.21
C PHE A 9 8.31 -11.08 -2.30
N GLY A 10 8.14 -12.31 -2.78
CA GLY A 10 8.44 -13.53 -2.05
C GLY A 10 9.90 -13.95 -2.09
N ARG A 11 10.73 -13.29 -2.92
CA ARG A 11 12.17 -13.57 -2.99
C ARG A 11 12.87 -13.15 -1.69
N ASP A 12 13.65 -14.06 -1.13
CA ASP A 12 14.46 -13.80 0.07
C ASP A 12 15.61 -12.82 -0.19
N ASP A 13 16.09 -12.78 -1.44
CA ASP A 13 17.19 -11.93 -1.90
C ASP A 13 16.73 -10.59 -2.50
N ALA A 14 15.42 -10.30 -2.50
CA ALA A 14 14.90 -9.04 -3.02
C ALA A 14 15.41 -7.87 -2.16
N ASP A 15 16.04 -6.89 -2.80
CA ASP A 15 16.53 -5.70 -2.12
C ASP A 15 15.49 -4.56 -2.13
N GLY A 16 15.85 -3.42 -1.53
CA GLY A 16 14.97 -2.25 -1.50
C GLY A 16 14.66 -1.68 -2.88
N TRP A 17 15.56 -1.84 -3.86
CA TRP A 17 15.29 -1.39 -5.23
C TRP A 17 14.26 -2.28 -5.91
N ASP A 18 14.39 -3.61 -5.79
CA ASP A 18 13.44 -4.58 -6.36
C ASP A 18 12.02 -4.34 -5.84
N VAL A 19 11.87 -4.16 -4.53
CA VAL A 19 10.56 -3.94 -3.90
C VAL A 19 9.94 -2.62 -4.38
N ARG A 20 10.71 -1.53 -4.39
CA ARG A 20 10.22 -0.23 -4.87
C ARG A 20 9.86 -0.25 -6.35
N GLN A 21 10.67 -0.91 -7.19
CA GLN A 21 10.39 -1.05 -8.61
C GLN A 21 9.08 -1.82 -8.83
N ALA A 22 8.89 -2.93 -8.14
CA ALA A 22 7.67 -3.72 -8.22
C ALA A 22 6.42 -2.95 -7.77
N MET A 23 6.52 -2.17 -6.69
CA MET A 23 5.43 -1.31 -6.21
C MET A 23 5.11 -0.18 -7.20
N ASN A 24 6.12 0.43 -7.82
CA ASN A 24 5.94 1.46 -8.85
C ASN A 24 5.27 0.90 -10.11
N ASP A 25 5.69 -0.29 -10.55
CA ASP A 25 5.06 -0.96 -11.69
C ASP A 25 3.59 -1.27 -11.40
N LEU A 26 3.28 -1.76 -10.18
CA LEU A 26 1.91 -2.02 -9.74
C LEU A 26 1.04 -0.76 -9.74
N ALA A 27 1.59 0.38 -9.33
CA ALA A 27 0.87 1.65 -9.36
C ALA A 27 0.52 2.09 -10.80
N GLY A 28 1.33 1.69 -11.79
CA GLY A 28 1.16 2.02 -13.20
C GLY A 28 0.09 1.21 -13.94
N TYR A 29 -0.36 0.07 -13.41
CA TYR A 29 -1.44 -0.71 -14.03
C TYR A 29 -2.81 -0.12 -13.76
N ASP A 30 -3.76 -0.31 -14.68
CA ASP A 30 -5.16 0.07 -14.48
C ASP A 30 -5.93 -0.96 -13.63
N SER A 31 -5.42 -1.21 -12.42
CA SER A 31 -6.02 -2.12 -11.45
C SER A 31 -5.59 -1.77 -10.03
N VAL A 32 -6.39 -2.20 -9.06
CA VAL A 32 -6.01 -2.23 -7.65
C VAL A 32 -5.29 -3.55 -7.37
N PRO A 33 -4.14 -3.56 -6.67
CA PRO A 33 -3.46 -4.81 -6.31
C PRO A 33 -4.35 -5.72 -5.44
N GLU A 34 -4.37 -7.01 -5.76
CA GLU A 34 -5.08 -8.02 -4.97
C GLU A 34 -4.50 -8.13 -3.55
N PRO A 35 -5.31 -8.44 -2.51
CA PRO A 35 -4.84 -8.56 -1.13
C PRO A 35 -3.61 -9.44 -0.95
N ARG A 36 -3.52 -10.56 -1.67
CA ARG A 36 -2.37 -11.47 -1.60
C ARG A 36 -1.05 -10.82 -2.05
N ILE A 37 -1.10 -9.97 -3.08
CA ILE A 37 0.07 -9.21 -3.55
C ILE A 37 0.47 -8.19 -2.49
N ILE A 38 -0.51 -7.53 -1.86
CA ILE A 38 -0.27 -6.55 -0.80
C ILE A 38 0.40 -7.21 0.41
N ILE A 39 -0.13 -8.36 0.86
CA ILE A 39 0.44 -9.15 1.95
C ILE A 39 1.91 -9.51 1.65
N ALA A 40 2.20 -10.02 0.45
CA ALA A 40 3.56 -10.35 0.06
C ALA A 40 4.49 -9.11 0.08
N ALA A 41 3.99 -7.96 -0.38
CA ALA A 41 4.74 -6.71 -0.37
C ALA A 41 5.04 -6.22 1.06
N LEU A 42 4.06 -6.31 1.98
CA LEU A 42 4.26 -5.94 3.39
C LEU A 42 5.29 -6.85 4.08
N GLN A 43 5.24 -8.16 3.80
CA GLN A 43 6.25 -9.10 4.29
C GLN A 43 7.64 -8.77 3.74
N ALA A 44 7.75 -8.36 2.47
CA ALA A 44 9.01 -7.92 1.88
C ALA A 44 9.55 -6.66 2.59
N CYS A 45 8.69 -5.67 2.84
CA CYS A 45 9.06 -4.49 3.62
C CYS A 45 9.53 -4.85 5.03
N ARG A 46 8.89 -5.82 5.69
CA ARG A 46 9.34 -6.31 7.01
C ARG A 46 10.74 -6.93 6.95
N ARG A 47 11.04 -7.76 5.94
CA ARG A 47 12.39 -8.35 5.74
C ARG A 47 13.45 -7.26 5.53
N LEU A 48 13.09 -6.19 4.85
CA LEU A 48 13.96 -5.04 4.59
C LEU A 48 14.01 -4.01 5.73
N ASN A 49 13.24 -4.21 6.81
CA ASN A 49 13.06 -3.25 7.90
C ASN A 49 12.57 -1.86 7.44
N ASP A 50 11.73 -1.80 6.40
CA ASP A 50 11.22 -0.55 5.83
C ASP A 50 9.74 -0.34 6.21
N TYR A 51 9.53 0.24 7.39
CA TYR A 51 8.20 0.57 7.90
C TYR A 51 7.51 1.64 7.05
N ALA A 52 8.23 2.70 6.68
CA ALA A 52 7.67 3.83 5.95
C ALA A 52 7.16 3.40 4.57
N LEU A 53 7.88 2.52 3.88
CA LEU A 53 7.44 1.97 2.60
C LEU A 53 6.18 1.13 2.72
N SER A 54 6.00 0.40 3.82
CA SER A 54 4.77 -0.37 4.10
C SER A 54 3.55 0.55 4.14
N VAL A 55 3.63 1.62 4.94
CA VAL A 55 2.56 2.63 5.06
C VAL A 55 2.31 3.32 3.72
N ARG A 56 3.37 3.72 3.02
CA ARG A 56 3.26 4.38 1.71
C ARG A 56 2.60 3.48 0.66
N PHE A 57 2.84 2.17 0.73
CA PHE A 57 2.20 1.23 -0.18
C PHE A 57 0.70 1.08 0.11
N LEU A 58 0.29 1.03 1.38
CA LEU A 58 -1.12 1.02 1.76
C LEU A 58 -1.84 2.32 1.32
N GLU A 59 -1.18 3.46 1.43
CA GLU A 59 -1.68 4.75 0.92
C GLU A 59 -1.86 4.72 -0.61
N MET A 60 -0.88 4.18 -1.34
CA MET A 60 -0.96 4.01 -2.79
C MET A 60 -2.15 3.12 -3.17
N VAL A 61 -2.37 2.00 -2.46
CA VAL A 61 -3.52 1.11 -2.70
C VAL A 61 -4.85 1.84 -2.51
N LYS A 62 -4.99 2.65 -1.46
CA LYS A 62 -6.18 3.50 -1.25
C LYS A 62 -6.38 4.46 -2.43
N CYS A 63 -5.31 5.14 -2.85
CA CYS A 63 -5.34 6.07 -3.98
C CYS A 63 -5.76 5.37 -5.29
N LYS A 64 -5.27 4.15 -5.54
CA LYS A 64 -5.65 3.34 -6.71
C LYS A 64 -7.12 2.95 -6.76
N CYS A 65 -7.84 2.97 -5.63
CA CYS A 65 -9.28 2.70 -5.62
C CYS A 65 -10.09 3.84 -6.29
N GLY A 66 -9.51 5.04 -6.43
CA GLY A 66 -10.12 6.18 -7.11
C GLY A 66 -11.53 6.49 -6.62
N ASN A 67 -12.46 6.69 -7.55
CA ASN A 67 -13.86 7.00 -7.23
C ASN A 67 -14.61 5.86 -6.53
N ASN A 68 -14.06 4.65 -6.51
CA ASN A 68 -14.67 3.47 -5.87
C ASN A 68 -14.00 3.15 -4.53
N VAL A 69 -13.30 4.11 -3.92
CA VAL A 69 -12.61 3.93 -2.63
C VAL A 69 -13.53 3.39 -1.54
N ASP A 70 -14.78 3.88 -1.47
CA ASP A 70 -15.75 3.47 -0.44
C ASP A 70 -16.24 2.01 -0.60
N VAL A 71 -16.02 1.40 -1.76
CA VAL A 71 -16.43 0.02 -2.05
C VAL A 71 -15.23 -0.93 -1.97
N ILE A 72 -14.10 -0.55 -2.56
CA ILE A 72 -12.94 -1.43 -2.73
C ILE A 72 -12.04 -1.41 -1.49
N TYR A 73 -11.77 -0.23 -0.94
CA TYR A 73 -10.80 -0.09 0.15
C TYR A 73 -11.22 -0.83 1.44
N PRO A 74 -12.50 -0.82 1.86
CA PRO A 74 -12.92 -1.60 3.02
C PRO A 74 -12.66 -3.11 2.88
N TYR A 75 -12.85 -3.67 1.69
CA TYR A 75 -12.52 -5.07 1.40
C TYR A 75 -11.02 -5.33 1.53
N ILE A 76 -10.17 -4.45 0.99
CA ILE A 76 -8.71 -4.58 1.15
C ILE A 76 -8.30 -4.51 2.63
N VAL A 77 -8.84 -3.55 3.38
CA VAL A 77 -8.54 -3.39 4.82
C VAL A 77 -8.95 -4.64 5.60
N GLN A 78 -10.11 -5.22 5.28
CA GLN A 78 -10.58 -6.47 5.90
C GLN A 78 -9.59 -7.63 5.65
N GLU A 79 -9.17 -7.84 4.40
CA GLU A 79 -8.34 -8.99 4.03
C GLU A 79 -6.88 -8.83 4.48
N VAL A 80 -6.33 -7.61 4.44
CA VAL A 80 -4.92 -7.34 4.76
C VAL A 80 -4.72 -6.99 6.25
N GLY A 81 -5.78 -6.57 6.95
CA GLY A 81 -5.77 -6.15 8.36
C GLY A 81 -5.06 -7.11 9.32
N PRO A 82 -5.29 -8.44 9.26
CA PRO A 82 -4.57 -9.40 10.11
C PRO A 82 -3.04 -9.34 9.92
N THR A 83 -2.57 -9.19 8.67
CA THR A 83 -1.13 -9.06 8.37
C THR A 83 -0.57 -7.73 8.84
N VAL A 84 -1.31 -6.63 8.69
CA VAL A 84 -0.89 -5.31 9.20
C VAL A 84 -0.67 -5.38 10.71
N ALA A 85 -1.61 -5.98 11.45
CA ALA A 85 -1.51 -6.17 12.89
C ALA A 85 -0.35 -7.10 13.29
N GLU A 86 -0.15 -8.22 12.57
CA GLU A 86 0.96 -9.16 12.81
C GLU A 86 2.33 -8.50 12.64
N LEU A 87 2.51 -7.71 11.57
CA LEU A 87 3.78 -7.07 11.24
C LEU A 87 4.06 -5.81 12.07
N GLY A 88 3.08 -5.34 12.84
CA GLY A 88 3.16 -4.09 13.61
C GLY A 88 3.22 -2.85 12.72
N CYS A 89 2.51 -2.88 11.58
CA CYS A 89 2.32 -1.74 10.71
C CYS A 89 1.02 -1.00 11.05
N ASP A 90 0.89 0.22 10.56
CA ASP A 90 -0.34 1.01 10.66
C ASP A 90 -0.92 1.35 9.28
N PHE A 91 -2.24 1.46 9.21
CA PHE A 91 -2.90 2.11 8.09
C PHE A 91 -2.65 3.63 8.15
N PRO A 92 -2.57 4.33 7.00
CA PRO A 92 -2.34 5.78 6.96
C PRO A 92 -3.29 6.59 7.86
N GLU A 93 -4.55 6.16 7.96
CA GLU A 93 -5.59 6.75 8.80
C GLU A 93 -5.24 6.72 10.30
N ASN A 94 -4.64 5.62 10.77
CA ASN A 94 -4.26 5.48 12.18
C ASN A 94 -3.13 6.45 12.56
N LEU A 95 -2.34 6.87 11.57
CA LEU A 95 -1.24 7.82 11.72
C LEU A 95 -1.67 9.27 11.46
N GLY A 96 -2.91 9.51 11.02
CA GLY A 96 -3.40 10.83 10.61
C GLY A 96 -2.90 11.29 9.24
N TYR A 97 -2.31 10.40 8.44
CA TYR A 97 -1.80 10.70 7.10
C TYR A 97 -2.85 10.58 6.00
N ASP A 98 -4.11 10.33 6.35
CA ASP A 98 -5.23 10.30 5.40
C ASP A 98 -5.68 11.70 4.96
N LYS A 99 -5.26 12.74 5.68
CA LYS A 99 -5.60 14.14 5.43
C LYS A 99 -4.34 14.99 5.39
N PRO A 100 -4.29 16.03 4.56
CA PRO A 100 -3.15 16.92 4.56
C PRO A 100 -3.16 17.80 5.83
N GLU A 101 -2.05 17.82 6.55
CA GLU A 101 -1.92 18.59 7.81
C GLU A 101 -1.76 20.10 7.58
N LEU A 102 -1.14 20.49 6.45
CA LEU A 102 -0.73 21.87 6.16
C LEU A 102 -1.30 22.38 4.82
N TRP A 103 -2.41 21.79 4.34
CA TRP A 103 -3.05 22.28 3.13
C TRP A 103 -3.69 23.64 3.39
N LEU A 104 -3.36 24.63 2.56
CA LEU A 104 -4.03 25.92 2.58
C LEU A 104 -5.36 25.79 1.88
N ASP A 105 -6.42 26.33 2.50
CA ASP A 105 -7.72 26.44 1.84
C ASP A 105 -7.56 27.17 0.51
N SER A 106 -8.31 26.70 -0.50
CA SER A 106 -8.33 27.37 -1.79
C SER A 106 -8.85 28.79 -1.59
N VAL A 107 -8.13 29.77 -2.14
CA VAL A 107 -8.59 31.17 -2.18
C VAL A 107 -9.85 31.39 -3.02
N TYR A 108 -10.36 30.33 -3.66
CA TYR A 108 -11.57 30.33 -4.48
C TYR A 108 -12.75 29.60 -3.84
N ASP A 109 -12.55 28.93 -2.71
CA ASP A 109 -13.63 28.25 -1.98
C ASP A 109 -14.22 29.26 -0.97
N TYR A 110 -15.24 30.01 -1.40
CA TYR A 110 -16.02 30.97 -0.59
C TYR A 110 -17.37 30.40 -0.15
#